data_AF-A0A2J5NAB4-F1
#
_entry.id   AF-A0A2J5NAB4-F1
#
_cell.length_a   1.000
_cell.length_b   1.000
_cell.length_c   1.000
_cell.angle_alpha   90.00
_cell.angle_beta   90.00
_cell.angle_gamma   90.00
#
_symmetry.space_group_name_H-M   'P 1'
#
loop_
_entity.id
_entity.type
_entity.pdbx_description
1 polymer ?
#
loop_
_entity_poly.entity_id
_entity_poly.type
_entity_poly.pdbx_seq_one_letter_code
_entity_poly.pdbx_strand_id
1 'polypeptide(L)'
;TYSGDTHVKEGTLWLENSGIIGSAGSKQKINIASAARFGGSGIVNGNVFNSGNLAMSKSGEVGNNLTINGDYTGNNGNLFFNTRLGGDNSLTDKLTISGDSNGNSTVYITNVDGKGELTNKGIELIDISGNSNGVFTQGNQVQIGLYEYRLYKDTGDWYLRSQSNAPV
;
A
#
# COMPACT_ATOMS: atom_id res chain seq x y z
N THR A 1 3.08 12.28 22.81
CA THR A 1 3.04 12.54 21.35
C THR A 1 4.45 12.90 20.90
N TYR A 2 4.88 12.36 19.76
CA TYR A 2 6.17 12.69 19.15
C TYR A 2 5.97 13.77 18.08
N SER A 3 6.95 14.66 17.92
CA SER A 3 7.00 15.67 16.85
C SER A 3 8.42 15.80 16.30
N GLY A 4 8.52 16.24 15.05
CA GLY A 4 9.78 16.34 14.30
C GLY A 4 9.82 15.35 13.14
N ASP A 5 10.76 15.56 12.22
CA ASP A 5 10.92 14.70 11.06
C ASP A 5 11.41 13.30 11.48
N THR A 6 10.72 12.26 10.99
CA THR A 6 11.12 10.87 11.16
C THR A 6 12.02 10.48 9.98
N HIS A 7 13.23 9.99 10.26
CA HIS A 7 14.13 9.47 9.24
C HIS A 7 14.43 7.99 9.51
N VAL A 8 13.84 7.10 8.71
CA VAL A 8 14.15 5.66 8.74
C VAL A 8 15.25 5.41 7.72
N LYS A 9 16.50 5.32 8.20
CA LYS A 9 17.70 5.25 7.35
C LYS A 9 18.05 3.82 6.92
N GLU A 10 17.77 2.86 7.79
CA GLU A 10 18.04 1.44 7.61
C GLU A 10 17.14 0.61 8.53
N GLY A 11 17.18 -0.71 8.39
CA GLY A 11 16.43 -1.62 9.26
C GLY A 11 14.93 -1.49 9.09
N THR A 12 14.16 -1.79 10.14
CA THR A 12 12.70 -1.73 10.13
C THR A 12 12.18 -0.83 11.25
N LEU A 13 11.37 0.18 10.91
CA LEU A 13 10.49 0.85 11.85
C LEU A 13 9.06 0.36 11.62
N TRP A 14 8.48 -0.30 12.62
CA TRP A 14 7.18 -0.96 12.51
C TRP A 14 6.17 -0.37 13.49
N LEU A 15 4.94 -0.12 13.03
CA LEU A 15 3.81 0.32 13.85
C LEU A 15 3.00 -0.91 14.28
N GLU A 16 3.13 -1.29 15.55
CA GLU A 16 2.30 -2.31 16.19
C GLU A 16 1.04 -1.67 16.81
N ASN A 17 -0.04 -2.44 16.92
CA ASN A 17 -1.24 -2.09 17.70
C ASN A 17 -1.84 -0.69 17.41
N SER A 18 -2.02 -0.34 16.14
CA SER A 18 -2.55 0.98 15.73
C SER A 18 -1.65 2.16 16.12
N GLY A 19 -0.33 1.94 16.15
CA GLY A 19 0.65 2.97 16.46
C GLY A 19 0.49 4.25 15.63
N ILE A 20 0.81 5.40 16.23
CA ILE A 20 0.65 6.72 15.61
C ILE A 20 2.00 7.46 15.61
N ILE A 21 2.44 7.89 14.42
CA ILE A 21 3.54 8.86 14.27
C ILE A 21 2.95 10.26 14.12
N GLY A 22 3.48 11.22 14.89
CA GLY A 22 3.08 12.62 14.84
C GLY A 22 1.75 12.88 15.56
N SER A 23 1.56 14.10 16.07
CA SER A 23 0.24 14.57 16.50
C SER A 23 -0.70 14.77 15.32
N ALA A 24 -2.00 14.65 15.53
CA ALA A 24 -3.00 14.99 14.51
C ALA A 24 -2.75 16.40 13.94
N GLY A 25 -2.85 16.53 12.61
CA GLY A 25 -2.57 17.78 11.90
C GLY A 25 -1.08 18.09 11.69
N SER A 26 -0.16 17.26 12.17
CA SER A 26 1.28 17.42 11.90
C SER A 26 1.56 17.37 10.39
N LYS A 27 2.52 18.20 9.96
CA LYS A 27 3.06 18.25 8.60
C LYS A 27 4.53 17.83 8.55
N GLN A 28 4.98 17.08 9.56
CA GLN A 28 6.34 16.55 9.61
C GLN A 28 6.62 15.63 8.43
N LYS A 29 7.90 15.46 8.10
CA LYS A 29 8.33 14.52 7.07
C LYS A 29 8.60 13.15 7.66
N ILE A 30 8.22 12.12 6.92
CA ILE A 30 8.59 10.74 7.18
C ILE A 30 9.40 10.28 5.97
N ASN A 31 10.72 10.19 6.15
CA ASN A 31 11.65 9.83 5.09
C ASN A 31 12.04 8.35 5.26
N ILE A 32 11.72 7.54 4.25
CA ILE A 32 12.07 6.12 4.20
C ILE A 32 13.20 5.99 3.19
N ALA A 33 14.42 5.74 3.67
CA ALA A 33 15.59 5.55 2.82
C ALA A 33 15.55 4.18 2.11
N SER A 34 16.33 4.02 1.03
CA SER A 34 16.30 2.83 0.18
C SER A 34 16.60 1.50 0.89
N ALA A 35 17.45 1.53 1.91
CA ALA A 35 17.78 0.36 2.73
C ALA A 35 16.80 0.12 3.90
N ALA A 36 15.76 0.95 4.03
CA ALA A 36 14.83 0.89 5.14
C ALA A 36 13.52 0.18 4.78
N ARG A 37 12.89 -0.34 5.82
CA ARG A 37 11.49 -0.77 5.83
C ARG A 37 10.71 0.05 6.85
N PHE A 38 9.56 0.55 6.45
CA PHE A 38 8.62 1.24 7.30
C PHE A 38 7.20 0.68 7.09
N GLY A 39 6.36 0.71 8.11
CA GLY A 39 4.93 0.47 7.96
C GLY A 39 4.31 -0.26 9.14
N GLY A 40 3.31 -1.08 8.88
CA GLY A 40 2.43 -1.68 9.89
C GLY A 40 0.97 -1.29 9.69
N SER A 41 0.16 -1.52 10.72
CA SER A 41 -1.26 -1.14 10.76
C SER A 41 -1.41 0.01 11.77
N GLY A 42 -1.63 1.23 11.28
CA GLY A 42 -1.53 2.44 12.09
C GLY A 42 -1.67 3.75 11.32
N ILE A 43 -1.30 4.86 11.96
CA ILE A 43 -1.49 6.22 11.43
C ILE A 43 -0.16 6.97 11.37
N VAL A 44 0.07 7.67 10.26
CA VAL A 44 1.16 8.61 10.06
C VAL A 44 0.57 10.00 9.84
N ASN A 45 0.74 10.88 10.82
CA ASN A 45 0.40 12.29 10.69
C ASN A 45 1.59 13.06 10.12
N GLY A 46 1.60 13.25 8.81
CA GLY A 46 2.67 13.93 8.09
C GLY A 46 2.79 13.48 6.65
N ASN A 47 3.82 13.98 5.96
CA ASN A 47 4.09 13.69 4.56
C ASN A 47 5.14 12.58 4.44
N VAL A 48 4.83 11.53 3.69
CA VAL A 48 5.69 10.35 3.51
C VAL A 48 6.47 10.45 2.21
N PHE A 49 7.79 10.30 2.30
CA PHE A 49 8.71 10.22 1.17
C PHE A 49 9.34 8.83 1.14
N ASN A 50 8.92 8.00 0.18
CA ASN A 50 9.30 6.59 0.11
C ASN A 50 10.36 6.33 -0.97
N SER A 51 11.62 6.18 -0.56
CA SER A 51 12.69 5.64 -1.44
C SER A 51 13.02 4.19 -1.12
N GLY A 52 12.40 3.60 -0.09
CA GLY A 52 12.67 2.25 0.41
C GLY A 52 11.45 1.36 0.33
N ASN A 53 11.11 0.70 1.44
CA ASN A 53 10.04 -0.29 1.48
C ASN A 53 8.94 0.14 2.46
N LEU A 54 7.73 0.38 1.95
CA LEU A 54 6.53 0.62 2.75
C LEU A 54 5.66 -0.64 2.73
N ALA A 55 5.24 -1.13 3.89
CA ALA A 55 4.46 -2.37 3.97
C ALA A 55 3.42 -2.35 5.10
N MET A 56 2.25 -2.91 4.86
CA MET A 56 1.16 -2.91 5.86
C MET A 56 1.20 -4.14 6.77
N SER A 57 1.80 -5.24 6.30
CA SER A 57 1.94 -6.48 7.05
C SER A 57 3.39 -6.94 7.22
N LYS A 58 3.66 -7.60 8.35
CA LYS A 58 4.98 -8.16 8.71
C LYS A 58 5.13 -9.60 8.23
N SER A 59 4.09 -10.42 8.40
CA SER A 59 4.08 -11.81 7.95
C SER A 59 2.68 -12.40 7.90
N GLY A 60 2.21 -12.78 6.71
CA GLY A 60 1.05 -13.67 6.52
C GLY A 60 -0.31 -13.13 6.99
N GLU A 61 -0.39 -11.93 7.55
CA GLU A 61 -1.64 -11.28 7.94
C GLU A 61 -2.21 -10.50 6.76
N VAL A 62 -3.54 -10.41 6.68
CA VAL A 62 -4.29 -9.63 5.69
C VAL A 62 -5.28 -8.70 6.39
N GLY A 63 -5.61 -7.58 5.78
CA GLY A 63 -6.58 -6.62 6.33
C GLY A 63 -5.95 -5.52 7.18
N ASN A 64 -4.64 -5.34 7.11
CA ASN A 64 -3.96 -4.25 7.79
C ASN A 64 -4.23 -2.93 7.08
N ASN A 65 -4.33 -1.84 7.84
CA ASN A 65 -4.55 -0.51 7.27
C ASN A 65 -3.47 0.45 7.73
N LEU A 66 -2.74 1.04 6.77
CA LEU A 66 -1.84 2.14 7.04
C LEU A 66 -2.46 3.43 6.51
N THR A 67 -2.72 4.38 7.40
CA THR A 67 -3.26 5.69 7.03
C THR A 67 -2.15 6.74 7.06
N ILE A 68 -2.01 7.47 5.96
CA ILE A 68 -1.16 8.67 5.85
C ILE A 68 -2.09 9.89 5.86
N ASN A 69 -2.10 10.62 6.98
CA ASN A 69 -2.81 11.89 7.12
C ASN A 69 -1.96 13.05 6.57
N GLY A 70 -1.65 12.97 5.28
CA GLY A 70 -0.80 13.88 4.55
C GLY A 70 -0.52 13.36 3.14
N ASP A 71 0.51 13.91 2.50
CA ASP A 71 0.87 13.53 1.13
C ASP A 71 1.78 12.30 1.12
N TYR A 72 1.69 11.52 0.05
CA TYR A 72 2.62 10.44 -0.27
C TYR A 72 3.43 10.78 -1.51
N THR A 73 4.76 10.69 -1.43
CA THR A 73 5.66 10.82 -2.57
C THR A 73 6.53 9.57 -2.70
N GLY A 74 6.35 8.82 -3.78
CA GLY A 74 7.23 7.74 -4.17
C GLY A 74 8.49 8.26 -4.86
N ASN A 75 9.65 7.73 -4.51
CA ASN A 75 10.93 8.01 -5.17
C ASN A 75 11.61 6.68 -5.54
N ASN A 76 11.00 5.97 -6.49
CA ASN A 76 11.33 4.59 -6.85
C ASN A 76 11.25 3.62 -5.66
N GLY A 77 10.36 3.89 -4.71
CA GLY A 77 10.13 3.04 -3.54
C GLY A 77 9.21 1.86 -3.84
N ASN A 78 9.13 0.93 -2.88
CA ASN A 78 8.28 -0.25 -2.96
C ASN A 78 7.11 -0.15 -1.98
N LEU A 79 5.96 -0.68 -2.38
CA LEU A 79 4.79 -0.92 -1.55
C LEU A 79 4.49 -2.42 -1.50
N PHE A 80 4.19 -2.97 -0.32
CA PHE A 80 3.90 -4.39 -0.14
C PHE A 80 2.54 -4.61 0.52
N PHE A 81 1.68 -5.36 -0.16
CA PHE A 81 0.32 -5.72 0.28
C PHE A 81 0.20 -7.24 0.39
N ASN A 82 -0.47 -7.70 1.43
CA ASN A 82 -1.02 -9.04 1.47
C ASN A 82 -2.51 -9.00 1.11
N THR A 83 -2.95 -9.95 0.29
CA THR A 83 -4.34 -10.04 -0.16
C THR A 83 -4.81 -11.49 -0.15
N ARG A 84 -6.00 -11.75 0.38
CA ARG A 84 -6.69 -13.03 0.18
C ARG A 84 -7.40 -13.00 -1.18
N LEU A 85 -6.66 -13.33 -2.25
CA LEU A 85 -7.14 -13.19 -3.62
C LEU A 85 -8.44 -13.97 -3.87
N GLY A 86 -9.44 -13.25 -4.38
CA GLY A 86 -10.83 -13.66 -4.60
C GLY A 86 -11.55 -12.56 -5.38
N GLY A 87 -12.86 -12.37 -5.14
CA GLY A 87 -13.66 -11.34 -5.79
C GLY A 87 -13.48 -9.94 -5.16
N ASP A 88 -14.35 -8.99 -5.54
CA ASP A 88 -14.26 -7.58 -5.12
C ASP A 88 -14.18 -7.37 -3.59
N ASN A 89 -14.79 -8.28 -2.81
CA ASN A 89 -14.86 -8.20 -1.35
C ASN A 89 -13.69 -8.90 -0.64
N SER A 90 -12.62 -9.24 -1.36
CA SER A 90 -11.44 -9.88 -0.79
C SER A 90 -10.83 -9.05 0.33
N LEU A 91 -10.55 -9.71 1.46
CA LEU A 91 -9.78 -9.11 2.54
C LEU A 91 -8.36 -8.82 2.05
N THR A 92 -7.95 -7.57 2.14
CA THR A 92 -6.65 -7.08 1.67
C THR A 92 -6.09 -6.05 2.63
N ASP A 93 -4.77 -5.96 2.69
CA ASP A 93 -4.11 -4.80 3.24
C ASP A 93 -4.50 -3.54 2.42
N LYS A 94 -4.59 -2.40 3.10
CA LYS A 94 -4.98 -1.11 2.50
C LYS A 94 -4.01 -0.01 2.90
N LEU A 95 -3.72 0.87 1.95
CA LEU A 95 -3.00 2.13 2.15
C LEU A 95 -3.99 3.27 1.89
N THR A 96 -4.29 4.07 2.92
CA THR A 96 -5.12 5.27 2.78
C THR A 96 -4.23 6.51 2.83
N ILE A 97 -4.37 7.40 1.85
CA ILE A 97 -3.64 8.67 1.73
C ILE A 97 -4.67 9.80 1.72
N SER A 98 -4.75 10.57 2.81
CA SER A 98 -5.72 11.68 2.91
C SER A 98 -5.30 12.93 2.13
N GLY A 99 -4.04 13.02 1.70
CA GLY A 99 -3.52 14.09 0.85
C GLY A 99 -3.29 13.65 -0.59
N ASP A 100 -2.33 14.30 -1.25
CA ASP A 100 -1.97 14.03 -2.64
C ASP A 100 -0.99 12.85 -2.73
N SER A 101 -1.06 12.08 -3.82
CA SER A 101 -0.03 11.11 -4.19
C SER A 101 0.82 11.65 -5.34
N ASN A 102 2.14 11.44 -5.27
CA ASN A 102 3.12 11.95 -6.22
C ASN A 102 4.26 10.95 -6.46
N GLY A 103 5.02 11.17 -7.54
CA GLY A 103 6.20 10.39 -7.86
C GLY A 103 5.89 8.96 -8.30
N ASN A 104 6.79 8.01 -8.05
CA ASN A 104 6.67 6.64 -8.52
C ASN A 104 7.00 5.59 -7.46
N SER A 105 6.22 4.51 -7.46
CA SER A 105 6.45 3.35 -6.60
C SER A 105 6.08 2.03 -7.29
N THR A 106 6.76 0.96 -6.92
CA THR A 106 6.44 -0.40 -7.35
C THR A 106 5.57 -1.11 -6.31
N VAL A 107 4.47 -1.71 -6.73
CA VAL A 107 3.50 -2.40 -5.88
C VAL A 107 3.70 -3.91 -5.98
N TYR A 108 3.92 -4.56 -4.85
CA TYR A 108 4.06 -6.01 -4.74
C TYR A 108 2.88 -6.59 -3.95
N ILE A 109 2.31 -7.66 -4.48
CA ILE A 109 1.15 -8.34 -3.89
C ILE A 109 1.54 -9.76 -3.53
N THR A 110 1.23 -10.16 -2.30
CA THR A 110 1.36 -11.54 -1.84
C THR A 110 -0.03 -12.12 -1.63
N ASN A 111 -0.32 -13.26 -2.26
CA ASN A 111 -1.53 -14.02 -1.96
C ASN A 111 -1.42 -14.69 -0.58
N VAL A 112 -2.43 -14.52 0.26
CA VAL A 112 -2.55 -15.20 1.55
C VAL A 112 -3.86 -15.96 1.59
N ASP A 113 -3.78 -17.29 1.45
CA ASP A 113 -4.90 -18.24 1.49
C ASP A 113 -6.02 -18.00 0.45
N GLY A 114 -5.85 -17.06 -0.48
CA GLY A 114 -6.78 -16.79 -1.56
C GLY A 114 -6.86 -17.94 -2.55
N LYS A 115 -8.03 -18.11 -3.16
CA LYS A 115 -8.33 -19.16 -4.15
C LYS A 115 -8.57 -18.61 -5.56
N GLY A 116 -8.69 -17.29 -5.67
CA GLY A 116 -8.99 -16.62 -6.93
C GLY A 116 -10.48 -16.63 -7.27
N GLU A 117 -10.93 -15.55 -7.89
CA GLU A 117 -12.27 -15.35 -8.43
C GLU A 117 -12.20 -14.21 -9.45
N LEU A 118 -13.19 -14.10 -10.35
CA LEU A 118 -13.34 -12.91 -11.18
C LEU A 118 -13.78 -11.72 -10.32
N THR A 119 -13.06 -10.61 -10.43
CA THR A 119 -13.50 -9.32 -9.94
C THR A 119 -14.43 -8.67 -10.94
N ASN A 120 -15.39 -7.89 -10.47
CA ASN A 120 -16.19 -7.01 -11.31
C ASN A 120 -15.64 -5.58 -11.22
N LYS A 121 -15.58 -5.01 -10.02
CA LYS A 121 -15.01 -3.68 -9.77
C LYS A 121 -13.51 -3.73 -9.49
N GLY A 122 -13.04 -4.78 -8.81
CA GLY A 122 -11.68 -4.92 -8.32
C GLY A 122 -11.58 -4.87 -6.80
N ILE A 123 -10.43 -5.32 -6.28
CA ILE A 123 -10.04 -5.30 -4.88
C ILE A 123 -9.26 -4.02 -4.62
N GLU A 124 -9.79 -3.11 -3.81
CA GLU A 124 -9.15 -1.81 -3.53
C GLU A 124 -7.90 -1.96 -2.65
N LEU A 125 -6.78 -1.37 -3.09
CA LEU A 125 -5.51 -1.39 -2.35
C LEU A 125 -5.10 -0.01 -1.82
N ILE A 126 -5.23 1.01 -2.66
CA ILE A 126 -4.75 2.36 -2.37
C ILE A 126 -5.91 3.33 -2.57
N ASP A 127 -6.25 4.02 -1.49
CA ASP A 127 -7.32 5.01 -1.40
C ASP A 127 -6.69 6.39 -1.24
N ILE A 128 -6.96 7.30 -2.17
CA ILE A 128 -6.34 8.62 -2.25
C ILE A 128 -7.43 9.68 -2.29
N SER A 129 -7.54 10.45 -1.20
CA SER A 129 -8.54 11.51 -1.10
C SER A 129 -8.16 12.80 -1.84
N GLY A 130 -6.86 13.04 -2.04
CA GLY A 130 -6.34 14.19 -2.79
C GLY A 130 -6.10 13.91 -4.27
N ASN A 131 -5.25 14.72 -4.90
CA ASN A 131 -4.85 14.48 -6.28
C ASN A 131 -3.99 13.22 -6.38
N SER A 132 -4.44 12.26 -7.18
CA SER A 132 -3.71 11.03 -7.44
C SER A 132 -2.74 11.21 -8.62
N ASN A 133 -1.65 11.97 -8.43
CA ASN A 133 -0.67 12.21 -9.50
C ASN A 133 0.47 11.18 -9.50
N GLY A 134 0.57 10.34 -8.46
CA GLY A 134 1.55 9.27 -8.35
C GLY A 134 1.33 8.15 -9.36
N VAL A 135 2.42 7.51 -9.76
CA VAL A 135 2.44 6.34 -10.64
C VAL A 135 2.78 5.11 -9.83
N PHE A 136 1.84 4.17 -9.73
CA PHE A 136 2.04 2.89 -9.09
C PHE A 136 2.12 1.79 -10.15
N THR A 137 3.22 1.04 -10.18
CA THR A 137 3.45 -0.03 -11.16
C THR A 137 3.52 -1.38 -10.47
N GLN A 138 2.83 -2.39 -10.98
CA GLN A 138 2.89 -3.74 -10.41
C GLN A 138 4.27 -4.37 -10.62
N GLY A 139 4.88 -4.88 -9.55
CA GLY A 139 6.25 -5.42 -9.55
C GLY A 139 6.36 -6.94 -9.71
N ASN A 140 5.27 -7.69 -9.49
CA ASN A 140 5.27 -9.14 -9.61
C ASN A 140 4.05 -9.67 -10.37
N GLN A 141 4.18 -10.84 -10.98
CA GLN A 141 3.04 -11.59 -11.48
C GLN A 141 2.19 -12.07 -10.30
N VAL A 142 0.88 -11.88 -10.39
CA VAL A 142 -0.08 -12.26 -9.35
C VAL A 142 -1.12 -13.18 -9.99
N GLN A 143 -0.88 -14.49 -9.92
CA GLN A 143 -1.76 -15.49 -10.51
C GLN A 143 -2.13 -16.54 -9.46
N ILE A 144 -3.40 -16.91 -9.41
CA ILE A 144 -3.91 -17.98 -8.54
C ILE A 144 -5.00 -18.77 -9.27
N GLY A 145 -4.77 -20.08 -9.41
CA GLY A 145 -5.61 -20.92 -10.27
C GLY A 145 -5.63 -20.39 -11.71
N LEU A 146 -6.84 -20.18 -12.23
CA LEU A 146 -7.08 -19.65 -13.58
C LEU A 146 -7.06 -18.11 -13.64
N TYR A 147 -6.92 -17.42 -12.51
CA TYR A 147 -7.08 -15.98 -12.42
C TYR A 147 -5.74 -15.25 -12.33
N GLU A 148 -5.52 -14.31 -13.23
CA GLU A 148 -4.41 -13.35 -13.14
C GLU A 148 -4.94 -11.99 -12.67
N TYR A 149 -4.32 -11.42 -11.65
CA TYR A 149 -4.64 -10.12 -11.08
C TYR A 149 -3.64 -9.06 -11.56
N ARG A 150 -4.19 -7.95 -12.05
CA ARG A 150 -3.43 -6.79 -12.53
C ARG A 150 -3.88 -5.52 -11.80
N LEU A 151 -2.93 -4.63 -11.55
CA LEU A 151 -3.16 -3.33 -10.92
C LEU A 151 -3.74 -2.34 -11.92
N TYR A 152 -4.85 -1.71 -11.56
CA TYR A 152 -5.52 -0.66 -12.34
C TYR A 152 -5.77 0.56 -11.46
N LYS A 153 -5.89 1.72 -12.12
CA LYS A 153 -6.31 2.97 -11.49
C LYS A 153 -7.71 3.34 -11.99
N ASP A 154 -8.60 3.66 -11.06
CA ASP A 154 -9.95 4.13 -11.36
C ASP A 154 -10.28 5.33 -10.49
N THR A 155 -10.70 6.43 -11.12
CA THR A 155 -11.13 7.66 -10.42
C THR A 155 -10.17 8.23 -9.37
N GLY A 156 -8.89 7.79 -9.35
CA GLY A 156 -7.88 8.24 -8.40
C GLY A 156 -7.31 7.10 -7.55
N ASP A 157 -8.12 6.10 -7.27
CA ASP A 157 -7.79 4.96 -6.41
C ASP A 157 -7.22 3.79 -7.22
N TRP A 158 -6.60 2.84 -6.52
CA TRP A 158 -5.90 1.71 -7.16
C TRP A 158 -6.43 0.37 -6.71
N TYR A 159 -6.71 -0.49 -7.68
CA TYR A 159 -7.41 -1.76 -7.50
C TYR A 159 -6.65 -2.91 -8.17
N LEU A 160 -6.73 -4.11 -7.59
CA LEU A 160 -6.43 -5.35 -8.31
C LEU A 160 -7.69 -5.84 -9.02
N ARG A 161 -7.60 -6.08 -10.33
CA ARG A 161 -8.66 -6.72 -11.11
C ARG A 161 -8.17 -8.00 -11.71
N SER A 162 -8.99 -9.05 -11.64
CA SER A 162 -8.68 -10.34 -12.23
C SER A 162 -9.27 -10.53 -13.62
N GLN A 163 -8.58 -11.33 -14.41
CA GLN A 163 -9.06 -11.93 -15.65
C GLN A 163 -8.86 -13.45 -15.57
N SER A 164 -9.71 -14.21 -16.26
CA SER A 164 -9.60 -15.67 -16.34
C SER A 164 -8.82 -16.06 -17.59
N ASN A 165 -7.79 -16.89 -17.42
CA ASN A 165 -6.98 -17.46 -18.51
C ASN A 165 -7.43 -18.89 -18.84
N ALA A 166 -8.72 -19.19 -18.73
CA ALA A 166 -9.24 -20.49 -19.12
C ALA A 166 -8.91 -20.78 -20.60
N PRO A 167 -8.38 -21.97 -20.94
CA PRO A 167 -8.16 -22.33 -22.34
C PRO A 167 -9.48 -22.25 -23.11
N VAL A 168 -9.42 -21.66 -24.31
CA VAL A 168 -10.49 -21.72 -25.32
C VAL A 168 -10.52 -23.07 -26.01
#